data_AF-A0A8S2P427-F1
#
_entry.id   AF-A0A8S2P427-F1
#
_cell.length_a   1.000
_cell.length_b   1.000
_cell.length_c   1.000
_cell.angle_alpha   90.00
_cell.angle_beta   90.00
_cell.angle_gamma   90.00
#
_symmetry.space_group_name_H-M   'P 1'
#
loop_
_entity.id
_entity.type
_entity.pdbx_description
1 polymer ?
#
loop_
_entity_poly.entity_id
_entity_poly.type
_entity_poly.pdbx_seq_one_letter_code
_entity_poly.pdbx_strand_id
1 'polypeptide(L)'
;MFEYIGEMSKDYIYAVTPLLEDAMMDRDLVHRQTAMTAIGHMSLGVFGFGCEDALTHLLNHVWPNIFETSPHVIQAFISAIEGLRVGLGPGRVFFYGLQGLFHPARRVRDVYWKVYNTLYIGAQDSLVSAYPRIVDDSIRTTIDETELLKKRIEKPRNDYARYELDYIL
;
A
#
# COMPACT_ATOMS: atom_id res chain seq x y z
N MET A 1 -3.80 -10.20 -23.36
CA MET A 1 -5.09 -10.94 -23.29
C MET A 1 -6.05 -10.26 -22.33
N PHE A 2 -5.74 -10.19 -21.02
CA PHE A 2 -6.62 -9.56 -20.01
C PHE A 2 -7.01 -8.10 -20.31
N GLU A 3 -6.08 -7.33 -20.89
CA GLU A 3 -6.35 -5.98 -21.38
C GLU A 3 -7.50 -5.91 -22.40
N TYR A 4 -7.64 -6.92 -23.27
CA TYR A 4 -8.64 -6.95 -24.33
C TYR A 4 -9.97 -7.55 -23.88
N ILE A 5 -9.92 -8.58 -23.03
CA ILE A 5 -11.15 -9.27 -22.58
C ILE A 5 -11.86 -8.53 -21.44
N GLY A 6 -11.18 -7.60 -20.76
CA GLY A 6 -11.76 -6.69 -19.77
C GLY A 6 -12.52 -7.42 -18.67
N GLU A 7 -13.84 -7.20 -18.60
CA GLU A 7 -14.73 -7.76 -17.59
C GLU A 7 -14.84 -9.29 -17.60
N MET A 8 -14.63 -9.94 -18.75
CA MET A 8 -14.69 -11.40 -18.83
C MET A 8 -13.59 -12.06 -18.01
N SER A 9 -12.55 -11.32 -17.63
CA SER A 9 -11.44 -11.81 -16.80
C SER A 9 -11.91 -12.37 -15.45
N LYS A 10 -13.07 -11.93 -14.94
CA LYS A 10 -13.62 -12.36 -13.64
C LYS A 10 -13.86 -13.86 -13.54
N ASP A 11 -14.22 -14.50 -14.66
CA ASP A 11 -14.51 -15.94 -14.70
C ASP A 11 -13.22 -16.79 -14.83
N TYR A 12 -12.10 -16.15 -15.17
CA TYR A 12 -10.82 -16.83 -15.44
C TYR A 12 -9.73 -16.56 -14.39
N ILE A 13 -9.93 -15.61 -13.48
CA ILE A 13 -8.91 -15.17 -12.53
C ILE A 13 -8.34 -16.35 -11.72
N TYR A 14 -9.21 -17.22 -11.19
CA TYR A 14 -8.82 -18.38 -10.39
C TYR A 14 -8.07 -19.44 -11.19
N ALA A 15 -8.42 -19.62 -12.48
CA ALA A 15 -7.75 -20.58 -13.34
C ALA A 15 -6.30 -20.15 -13.65
N VAL A 16 -6.06 -18.84 -13.68
CA VAL A 16 -4.77 -18.27 -14.10
C VAL A 16 -3.89 -17.87 -12.91
N THR A 17 -4.45 -17.81 -11.69
CA THR A 17 -3.70 -17.50 -10.46
C THR A 17 -2.45 -18.37 -10.27
N PRO A 18 -2.50 -19.72 -10.34
CA PRO A 18 -1.31 -20.54 -10.11
C PRO A 18 -0.21 -20.33 -11.17
N LEU A 19 -0.59 -20.00 -12.41
CA LEU A 19 0.37 -19.68 -13.47
C LEU A 19 1.09 -18.35 -13.20
N LEU A 20 0.34 -17.35 -12.73
CA LEU A 20 0.92 -16.06 -12.37
C LEU A 20 1.78 -16.16 -11.11
N GLU A 21 1.38 -16.96 -10.12
CA GLU A 21 2.20 -17.23 -8.93
C GLU A 21 3.57 -17.80 -9.30
N ASP A 22 3.60 -18.83 -10.15
CA ASP A 22 4.85 -19.45 -10.61
C ASP A 22 5.73 -18.44 -11.37
N ALA A 23 5.14 -17.71 -12.31
CA ALA A 23 5.84 -16.67 -13.07
C ALA A 23 6.37 -15.51 -12.19
N MET A 24 5.69 -15.20 -11.08
CA MET A 24 6.10 -14.17 -10.13
C MET A 24 7.23 -14.62 -9.20
N MET A 25 7.34 -15.93 -8.94
CA MET A 25 8.40 -16.52 -8.12
C MET A 25 9.65 -16.88 -8.92
N ASP A 26 9.58 -16.84 -10.26
CA ASP A 26 10.71 -17.16 -11.12
C ASP A 26 11.91 -16.20 -10.93
N ARG A 27 13.11 -16.75 -11.12
CA ARG A 27 14.37 -16.02 -11.11
C ARG A 27 14.47 -15.05 -12.28
N ASP A 28 13.83 -15.34 -13.40
CA ASP A 28 13.87 -14.48 -14.58
C ASP A 28 13.05 -13.20 -14.40
N LEU A 29 13.71 -12.07 -14.65
CA LEU A 29 13.14 -10.74 -14.60
C LEU A 29 12.03 -10.55 -15.63
N VAL A 30 12.12 -11.21 -16.79
CA VAL A 30 11.15 -11.04 -17.88
C VAL A 30 9.81 -11.71 -17.53
N HIS A 31 9.85 -12.87 -16.86
CA HIS A 31 8.67 -13.56 -16.37
C HIS A 31 7.93 -12.71 -15.34
N ARG A 32 8.65 -12.20 -14.32
CA ARG A 32 8.09 -11.31 -13.30
C ARG A 32 7.53 -10.02 -13.91
N GLN A 33 8.24 -9.39 -14.84
CA GLN A 33 7.77 -8.20 -15.53
C GLN A 33 6.45 -8.44 -16.28
N THR A 34 6.39 -9.51 -17.05
CA THR A 34 5.21 -9.83 -17.88
C THR A 34 4.02 -10.24 -17.01
N ALA A 35 4.27 -11.00 -15.95
CA ALA A 35 3.25 -11.39 -14.98
C ALA A 35 2.67 -10.17 -14.25
N MET A 36 3.50 -9.22 -13.79
CA MET A 36 3.02 -7.98 -13.16
C MET A 36 2.15 -7.15 -14.10
N THR A 37 2.54 -6.99 -15.36
CA THR A 37 1.72 -6.30 -16.36
C THR A 37 0.38 -7.01 -16.56
N ALA A 38 0.39 -8.34 -16.63
CA ALA A 38 -0.86 -9.13 -16.74
C ALA A 38 -1.77 -8.94 -15.51
N ILE A 39 -1.21 -8.96 -14.30
CA ILE A 39 -1.94 -8.71 -13.05
C ILE A 39 -2.53 -7.29 -13.04
N GLY A 40 -1.78 -6.28 -13.51
CA GLY A 40 -2.27 -4.91 -13.62
C GLY A 40 -3.52 -4.78 -14.51
N HIS A 41 -3.46 -5.34 -15.73
CA HIS A 41 -4.62 -5.32 -16.64
C HIS A 41 -5.79 -6.16 -16.13
N MET A 42 -5.51 -7.32 -15.54
CA MET A 42 -6.54 -8.17 -14.95
C MET A 42 -7.25 -7.44 -13.80
N SER A 43 -6.51 -6.78 -12.92
CA SER A 43 -7.07 -6.02 -11.80
C SER A 43 -7.97 -4.86 -12.25
N LEU A 44 -7.61 -4.19 -13.35
CA LEU A 44 -8.47 -3.16 -13.96
C LEU A 44 -9.72 -3.77 -14.60
N GLY A 45 -9.61 -4.92 -15.25
CA GLY A 45 -10.73 -5.60 -15.90
C GLY A 45 -11.75 -6.18 -14.92
N VAL A 46 -11.31 -6.67 -13.75
CA VAL A 46 -12.19 -7.29 -12.74
C VAL A 46 -12.66 -6.32 -11.65
N PHE A 47 -12.39 -5.02 -11.80
CA PHE A 47 -12.83 -4.01 -10.84
C PHE A 47 -14.36 -4.03 -10.66
N GLY A 48 -14.81 -4.12 -9.39
CA GLY A 48 -16.24 -4.10 -9.04
C GLY A 48 -16.99 -5.43 -9.24
N PHE A 49 -16.30 -6.53 -9.57
CA PHE A 49 -16.92 -7.85 -9.77
C PHE A 49 -16.75 -8.81 -8.58
N GLY A 50 -16.22 -8.36 -7.45
CA GLY A 50 -16.12 -9.19 -6.23
C GLY A 50 -14.97 -10.20 -6.22
N CYS A 51 -13.87 -9.91 -6.95
CA CYS A 51 -12.68 -10.77 -7.03
C CYS A 51 -11.52 -10.29 -6.12
N GLU A 52 -11.83 -9.61 -5.02
CA GLU A 52 -10.82 -8.99 -4.17
C GLU A 52 -9.94 -10.01 -3.44
N ASP A 53 -10.43 -11.22 -3.20
CA ASP A 53 -9.67 -12.31 -2.58
C ASP A 53 -8.52 -12.80 -3.47
N ALA A 54 -8.81 -13.13 -4.73
CA ALA A 54 -7.81 -13.53 -5.71
C ALA A 54 -6.81 -12.39 -6.00
N LEU A 55 -7.28 -11.15 -6.11
CA LEU A 55 -6.40 -10.00 -6.27
C LEU A 55 -5.52 -9.75 -5.03
N THR A 56 -6.05 -9.97 -3.81
CA THR A 56 -5.26 -9.84 -2.58
C THR A 56 -4.17 -10.92 -2.53
N HIS A 57 -4.50 -12.14 -2.95
CA HIS A 57 -3.52 -13.23 -3.06
C HIS A 57 -2.41 -12.91 -4.05
N LEU A 58 -2.74 -12.36 -5.22
CA LEU A 58 -1.75 -11.93 -6.21
C LEU A 58 -0.90 -10.75 -5.70
N LEU A 59 -1.50 -9.81 -4.96
CA LEU A 59 -0.76 -8.70 -4.34
C LEU A 59 0.36 -9.21 -3.43
N ASN A 60 0.14 -10.30 -2.69
CA ASN A 60 1.17 -10.92 -1.84
C ASN A 60 2.39 -11.42 -2.64
N HIS A 61 2.18 -11.84 -3.88
CA HIS A 61 3.25 -12.28 -4.78
C HIS A 61 3.89 -11.13 -5.55
N VAL A 62 3.14 -10.04 -5.80
CA VAL A 62 3.67 -8.81 -6.41
C VAL A 62 4.53 -8.02 -5.44
N TRP A 63 4.13 -7.90 -4.18
CA TRP A 63 4.78 -7.01 -3.19
C TRP A 63 6.29 -7.26 -2.98
N PRO A 64 6.81 -8.51 -2.93
CA PRO A 64 8.24 -8.76 -2.78
C PRO A 64 9.12 -8.11 -3.86
N ASN A 65 8.55 -7.81 -5.03
CA ASN A 65 9.26 -7.22 -6.17
C ASN A 65 9.49 -5.70 -6.02
N ILE A 66 9.04 -5.09 -4.92
CA ILE A 66 9.21 -3.67 -4.63
C ILE A 66 10.68 -3.22 -4.65
N PHE A 67 11.62 -4.09 -4.26
CA PHE A 67 13.05 -3.75 -4.17
C PHE A 67 13.88 -4.10 -5.41
N GLU A 68 13.22 -4.39 -6.54
CA GLU A 68 13.92 -4.66 -7.79
C GLU A 68 14.66 -3.42 -8.31
N THR A 69 15.77 -3.61 -9.00
CA THR A 69 16.61 -2.51 -9.51
C THR A 69 16.39 -2.23 -11.00
N SER A 70 15.89 -3.21 -11.75
CA SER A 70 15.65 -3.09 -13.19
C SER A 70 14.53 -2.08 -13.48
N PRO A 71 14.78 -1.04 -14.31
CA PRO A 71 13.80 -0.01 -14.61
C PRO A 71 12.48 -0.55 -15.19
N HIS A 72 12.57 -1.54 -16.08
CA HIS A 72 11.39 -2.13 -16.73
C HIS A 72 10.51 -2.91 -15.74
N VAL A 73 11.15 -3.64 -14.81
CA VAL A 73 10.44 -4.41 -13.78
C VAL A 73 9.82 -3.47 -12.76
N ILE A 74 10.52 -2.40 -12.36
CA ILE A 74 9.96 -1.36 -11.47
C ILE A 74 8.73 -0.70 -12.11
N GLN A 75 8.78 -0.39 -13.40
CA GLN A 75 7.65 0.23 -14.09
C GLN A 75 6.45 -0.72 -14.15
N ALA A 76 6.68 -2.00 -14.44
CA ALA A 76 5.64 -3.03 -14.38
C ALA A 76 5.07 -3.20 -12.97
N PHE A 77 5.90 -3.17 -11.93
CA PHE A 77 5.46 -3.20 -10.53
C PHE A 77 4.55 -2.02 -10.20
N ILE A 78 4.97 -0.79 -10.52
CA ILE A 78 4.16 0.41 -10.24
C ILE A 78 2.83 0.36 -11.00
N SER A 79 2.83 -0.11 -12.25
CA SER A 79 1.60 -0.30 -13.04
C SER A 79 0.68 -1.37 -12.43
N ALA A 80 1.23 -2.49 -11.95
CA ALA A 80 0.47 -3.52 -11.26
C ALA A 80 -0.16 -2.99 -9.96
N ILE A 81 0.61 -2.23 -9.16
CA ILE A 81 0.12 -1.59 -7.94
C ILE A 81 -1.00 -0.59 -8.23
N GLU A 82 -0.92 0.16 -9.33
CA GLU A 82 -2.00 1.05 -9.73
C GLU A 82 -3.28 0.30 -10.14
N GLY A 83 -3.15 -0.79 -10.89
CA GLY A 83 -4.28 -1.67 -11.20
C GLY A 83 -4.90 -2.27 -9.94
N LEU A 84 -4.06 -2.77 -9.02
CA LEU A 84 -4.47 -3.36 -7.74
C LEU A 84 -5.08 -2.33 -6.79
N ARG A 85 -4.62 -1.07 -6.81
CA ARG A 85 -5.25 0.04 -6.07
C ARG A 85 -6.70 0.22 -6.49
N VAL A 86 -6.99 0.14 -7.79
CA VAL A 86 -8.36 0.25 -8.30
C VAL A 86 -9.16 -1.00 -7.92
N GLY A 87 -8.62 -2.19 -8.22
CA GLY A 87 -9.30 -3.48 -7.98
C GLY A 87 -9.61 -3.79 -6.51
N LEU A 88 -8.66 -3.53 -5.59
CA LEU A 88 -8.78 -3.82 -4.15
C LEU A 88 -9.23 -2.62 -3.31
N GLY A 89 -9.08 -1.42 -3.85
CA GLY A 89 -9.22 -0.17 -3.11
C GLY A 89 -7.88 0.33 -2.51
N PRO A 90 -7.73 1.67 -2.38
CA PRO A 90 -6.47 2.29 -1.94
C PRO A 90 -6.11 1.97 -0.49
N GLY A 91 -7.10 1.75 0.38
CA GLY A 91 -6.87 1.46 1.81
C GLY A 91 -6.07 0.17 2.03
N ARG A 92 -6.39 -0.91 1.31
CA ARG A 92 -5.66 -2.18 1.42
C ARG A 92 -4.21 -2.02 1.00
N VAL A 93 -3.96 -1.40 -0.16
CA VAL A 93 -2.59 -1.18 -0.66
C VAL A 93 -1.82 -0.22 0.26
N PHE A 94 -2.49 0.79 0.82
CA PHE A 94 -1.90 1.70 1.79
C PHE A 94 -1.41 0.99 3.05
N PHE A 95 -2.14 -0.01 3.57
CA PHE A 95 -1.67 -0.79 4.73
C PHE A 95 -0.41 -1.63 4.46
N TYR A 96 -0.19 -2.07 3.22
CA TYR A 96 1.08 -2.71 2.84
C TYR A 96 2.21 -1.68 2.79
N GLY A 97 1.93 -0.46 2.30
CA GLY A 97 2.89 0.64 2.24
C GLY A 97 3.26 1.25 3.59
N LEU A 98 2.34 1.25 4.57
CA LEU A 98 2.52 1.95 5.84
C LEU A 98 3.79 1.53 6.60
N GLN A 99 4.14 0.24 6.54
CA GLN A 99 5.28 -0.35 7.26
C GLN A 99 6.64 0.23 6.81
N GLY A 100 6.76 0.61 5.54
CA GLY A 100 8.02 1.08 4.97
C GLY A 100 8.19 2.60 4.93
N LEU A 101 7.15 3.39 5.19
CA LEU A 101 7.20 4.86 5.08
C LEU A 101 8.18 5.49 6.07
N PHE A 102 8.18 5.04 7.32
CA PHE A 102 9.04 5.55 8.39
C PHE A 102 10.16 4.56 8.77
N HIS A 103 10.45 3.59 7.90
CA HIS A 103 11.51 2.61 8.15
C HIS A 103 12.89 3.30 8.33
N PRO A 104 13.76 2.87 9.26
CA PRO A 104 15.05 3.54 9.53
C PRO A 104 16.00 3.58 8.32
N ALA A 105 15.99 2.53 7.49
CA ALA A 105 16.82 2.47 6.29
C ALA A 105 16.29 3.37 5.17
N ARG A 106 17.14 4.29 4.67
CA ARG A 106 16.82 5.22 3.58
C ARG A 106 16.36 4.52 2.31
N ARG A 107 17.07 3.46 1.90
CA ARG A 107 16.74 2.68 0.70
C ARG A 107 15.32 2.12 0.71
N VAL A 108 14.79 1.77 1.88
CA VAL A 108 13.41 1.30 2.02
C VAL A 108 12.43 2.46 1.86
N ARG A 109 12.67 3.56 2.58
CA ARG A 109 11.83 4.76 2.51
C ARG A 109 11.70 5.29 1.08
N ASP A 110 12.80 5.40 0.35
CA ASP A 110 12.80 5.98 -1.00
C ASP A 110 11.80 5.26 -1.94
N VAL A 111 11.70 3.92 -1.82
CA VAL A 111 10.77 3.12 -2.62
C VAL A 111 9.35 3.18 -2.08
N TYR A 112 9.17 3.06 -0.77
CA TYR A 112 7.83 3.09 -0.16
C TYR A 112 7.14 4.45 -0.30
N TRP A 113 7.89 5.55 -0.19
CA TRP A 113 7.37 6.88 -0.48
C TRP A 113 6.98 7.04 -1.95
N LYS A 114 7.70 6.39 -2.89
CA LYS A 114 7.31 6.37 -4.30
C LYS A 114 5.94 5.69 -4.48
N VAL A 115 5.73 4.53 -3.86
CA VAL A 115 4.43 3.82 -3.90
C VAL A 115 3.32 4.67 -3.27
N TYR A 116 3.57 5.29 -2.11
CA TYR A 116 2.62 6.17 -1.45
C TYR A 116 2.24 7.38 -2.32
N ASN A 117 3.20 8.00 -3.00
CA ASN A 117 2.92 9.11 -3.92
C ASN A 117 1.98 8.68 -5.06
N THR A 118 2.19 7.48 -5.63
CA THR A 118 1.28 6.92 -6.64
C THR A 118 -0.12 6.68 -6.10
N LEU A 119 -0.24 6.17 -4.86
CA LEU A 119 -1.54 5.99 -4.20
C LEU A 119 -2.24 7.32 -3.94
N TYR A 120 -1.49 8.30 -3.42
CA TYR A 120 -1.98 9.62 -3.05
C TYR A 120 -2.51 10.38 -4.27
N ILE A 121 -1.78 10.36 -5.38
CA ILE A 121 -2.23 10.98 -6.64
C ILE A 121 -3.51 10.31 -7.17
N GLY A 122 -3.63 8.99 -7.00
CA GLY A 122 -4.74 8.23 -7.56
C GLY A 122 -6.07 8.33 -6.81
N ALA A 123 -6.02 8.41 -5.47
CA ALA A 123 -7.23 8.36 -4.65
C ALA A 123 -7.02 9.08 -3.29
N GLN A 124 -6.66 10.36 -3.32
CA GLN A 124 -6.38 11.17 -2.13
C GLN A 124 -7.53 11.14 -1.11
N ASP A 125 -8.76 11.37 -1.58
CA ASP A 125 -9.94 11.49 -0.71
C ASP A 125 -10.25 10.18 0.02
N SER A 126 -10.19 9.06 -0.72
CA SER A 126 -10.39 7.72 -0.16
C SER A 126 -9.35 7.31 0.88
N LEU A 127 -8.18 7.96 0.94
CA LEU A 127 -7.17 7.68 1.98
C LEU A 127 -7.54 8.28 3.33
N VAL A 128 -8.43 9.29 3.40
CA VAL A 128 -8.82 9.96 4.64
C VAL A 128 -9.37 8.96 5.66
N SER A 129 -10.17 8.00 5.21
CA SER A 129 -10.74 6.92 6.03
C SER A 129 -9.75 5.81 6.38
N ALA A 130 -8.63 5.70 5.64
CA ALA A 130 -7.64 4.64 5.80
C ALA A 130 -6.45 5.02 6.71
N TYR A 131 -6.21 6.32 6.95
CA TYR A 131 -5.10 6.75 7.81
C TYR A 131 -5.25 6.22 9.23
N PRO A 132 -4.20 5.57 9.78
CA PRO A 132 -4.22 5.10 11.17
C PRO A 132 -4.30 6.29 12.13
N ARG A 133 -4.88 6.05 13.31
CA ARG A 133 -4.85 7.03 14.39
C ARG A 133 -3.42 7.16 14.91
N ILE A 134 -2.87 8.36 14.80
CA ILE A 134 -1.60 8.73 15.44
C ILE A 134 -1.96 9.46 16.73
N VAL A 135 -1.42 8.97 17.85
CA VAL A 135 -1.64 9.57 19.16
C VAL A 135 -0.75 10.80 19.30
N ASP A 136 -1.24 11.80 20.01
CA ASP A 136 -0.48 13.01 20.29
C ASP A 136 0.80 12.70 21.07
N ASP A 137 1.79 13.57 20.92
CA ASP A 137 3.02 13.46 21.71
C ASP A 137 2.66 13.54 23.20
N SER A 138 2.98 12.49 23.97
CA SER A 138 2.81 12.51 25.42
C SER A 138 3.69 13.60 26.03
N ILE A 139 3.16 14.32 27.03
CA ILE A 139 3.93 15.24 27.88
C ILE A 139 5.17 14.50 28.38
N ARG A 140 6.35 14.91 27.92
CA ARG A 140 7.61 14.47 28.53
C ARG A 140 7.60 14.97 29.97
N THR A 141 7.38 14.08 30.92
CA THR A 141 7.73 14.35 32.31
C THR A 141 9.24 14.15 32.42
N THR A 142 10.02 15.17 32.09
CA THR A 142 11.41 15.25 32.55
C THR A 142 11.35 15.37 34.06
N ILE A 143 11.63 14.27 34.76
CA ILE A 143 11.85 14.29 36.20
C ILE A 143 13.26 14.89 36.37
N ASP A 144 13.37 16.21 36.36
CA ASP A 144 14.54 16.86 36.92
C ASP A 144 14.47 16.64 38.44
N GLU A 145 15.38 15.82 38.97
CA GLU A 145 15.49 15.47 40.39
C GLU A 145 15.76 16.69 41.31
N THR A 146 15.80 17.91 40.77
CA THR A 146 16.16 19.14 41.47
C THR A 146 15.02 20.15 41.67
N GLU A 147 13.83 19.98 41.08
CA GLU A 147 12.67 20.84 41.37
C GLU A 147 11.42 20.03 41.76
N LEU A 148 11.29 19.76 43.06
CA LEU A 148 10.07 19.28 43.70
C LEU A 148 8.86 20.14 43.29
N LEU A 149 7.88 19.49 42.64
CA LEU A 149 6.48 19.89 42.54
C LEU A 149 6.14 21.18 41.75
N LYS A 150 6.72 21.36 40.56
CA LYS A 150 5.99 22.01 39.48
C LYS A 150 5.64 20.98 38.43
N LYS A 151 4.44 20.39 38.54
CA LYS A 151 3.73 19.80 37.39
C LYS A 151 3.43 20.92 36.39
N ARG A 152 4.47 21.41 35.71
CA ARG A 152 4.30 22.24 34.53
C ARG A 152 3.82 21.26 33.47
N ILE A 153 2.49 21.20 33.30
CA ILE A 153 1.84 20.49 32.20
C ILE A 153 2.34 21.22 30.95
N GLU A 154 3.47 20.80 30.41
CA GLU A 154 3.94 21.30 29.13
C GLU A 154 2.94 20.83 28.09
N LYS A 155 2.37 21.77 27.32
CA LYS A 155 1.49 21.43 26.21
C LYS A 155 2.23 20.48 25.27
N PRO A 156 1.56 19.46 24.72
CA PRO A 156 2.15 18.63 23.68
C PRO A 156 2.63 19.52 22.54
N ARG A 157 3.77 19.17 21.94
CA ARG A 157 4.37 19.98 20.87
C ARG A 157 3.49 20.01 19.63
N ASN A 158 2.84 18.88 19.35
CA ASN A 158 1.97 18.68 18.20
C ASN A 158 0.70 17.94 18.63
N ASP A 159 -0.40 18.27 17.97
CA ASP A 159 -1.70 17.59 18.05
C ASP A 159 -1.87 16.81 16.73
N TYR A 160 -1.90 15.49 16.81
CA TYR A 160 -1.93 14.55 15.69
C TYR A 160 -3.28 13.85 15.54
N ALA A 161 -4.11 13.83 16.58
CA ALA A 161 -5.42 13.21 16.55
C ALA A 161 -6.43 14.02 15.72
N ARG A 162 -7.33 13.30 15.02
CA ARG A 162 -8.44 13.88 14.24
C ARG A 162 -9.74 13.68 15.00
N TYR A 163 -10.07 14.62 15.88
CA TYR A 163 -11.21 14.52 16.80
C TYR A 163 -12.57 14.55 16.09
N GLU A 164 -12.63 15.10 14.88
CA GLU A 164 -13.88 15.18 14.09
C GLU A 164 -14.42 13.81 13.69
N LEU A 165 -13.55 12.81 13.58
CA LEU A 165 -13.94 11.44 13.27
C LEU A 165 -14.45 10.65 14.49
N ASP A 166 -14.34 11.24 15.70
CA ASP A 166 -14.69 10.59 16.97
C ASP A 166 -16.07 11.00 17.50
N TYR A 167 -16.78 11.90 16.80
CA TYR A 167 -18.14 12.26 17.19
C TYR A 167 -19.10 11.08 17.02
N ILE A 168 -19.77 10.73 18.12
CA ILE A 168 -20.89 9.78 18.14
C ILE A 168 -22.14 10.61 18.41
N LEU A 169 -23.09 10.62 17.46
CA LEU A 169 -24.37 11.31 17.58
C LEU A 169 -25.37 10.51 18.42
#